data_AF-H7EKR6-F1
#
_entry.id   AF-H7EKR6-F1
#
_cell.length_a   1.000
_cell.length_b   1.000
_cell.length_c   1.000
_cell.angle_alpha   90.00
_cell.angle_beta   90.00
_cell.angle_gamma   90.00
#
_symmetry.space_group_name_H-M   'P 1'
#
loop_
_entity.id
_entity.type
_entity.pdbx_description
1 polymer ?
#
loop_
_entity_poly.entity_id
_entity_poly.type
_entity_poly.pdbx_seq_one_letter_code
_entity_poly.pdbx_strand_id
1 'polypeptide(L)'
;MTRGERTFIFNICVLVLNILIGTVIEVFIIFASAFILAGAPESIRQSAPVSVILPFLLLAGLLCAIAVSRLCIIWALDKFDLRDKLDPKLVTRYPPSKKS
;
A
#
# COMPACT_ATOMS: atom_id res chain seq x y z
N MET A 1 14.36 -26.52 -1.50
CA MET A 1 14.24 -25.05 -1.52
C MET A 1 14.94 -24.44 -0.31
N THR A 2 16.02 -23.70 -0.56
CA THR A 2 16.84 -23.02 0.45
C THR A 2 16.09 -21.85 1.09
N ARG A 3 16.52 -21.38 2.28
CA ARG A 3 15.95 -20.18 2.91
C ARG A 3 16.08 -18.93 2.02
N GLY A 4 17.16 -18.85 1.22
CA GLY A 4 17.37 -17.76 0.26
C GLY A 4 16.32 -17.75 -0.85
N GLU A 5 16.06 -18.88 -1.49
CA GLU A 5 15.03 -19.01 -2.55
C GLU A 5 13.62 -18.67 -2.02
N ARG A 6 13.27 -19.11 -0.81
CA ARG A 6 11.99 -18.79 -0.17
C ARG A 6 11.85 -17.29 0.09
N THR A 7 12.92 -16.64 0.54
CA THR A 7 12.95 -15.20 0.80
C THR A 7 12.86 -14.41 -0.51
N PHE A 8 13.50 -14.88 -1.57
CA PHE A 8 13.38 -14.29 -2.90
C PHE A 8 11.94 -14.34 -3.42
N ILE A 9 11.29 -15.51 -3.35
CA ILE A 9 9.88 -15.64 -3.75
C ILE A 9 8.98 -14.76 -2.89
N PHE A 10 9.19 -14.74 -1.57
CA PHE A 10 8.43 -13.88 -0.68
C PHE A 10 8.55 -12.41 -1.07
N ASN A 11 9.76 -11.93 -1.38
CA ASN A 11 9.98 -10.56 -1.84
C ASN A 11 9.27 -10.27 -3.17
N ILE A 12 9.26 -11.22 -4.11
CA ILE A 12 8.48 -11.08 -5.36
C ILE A 12 6.99 -10.98 -5.05
N CYS A 13 6.46 -11.85 -4.19
CA CYS A 13 5.05 -11.81 -3.78
C CYS A 13 4.70 -10.47 -3.12
N VAL A 14 5.56 -9.96 -2.24
CA VAL A 14 5.39 -8.65 -1.60
C VAL A 14 5.44 -7.52 -2.62
N LEU A 15 6.35 -7.57 -3.59
CA LEU A 15 6.43 -6.58 -4.67
C LEU A 15 5.14 -6.55 -5.49
N VAL A 16 4.66 -7.72 -5.92
CA VAL A 16 3.40 -7.83 -6.68
C VAL A 16 2.22 -7.31 -5.86
N LEU A 17 2.15 -7.67 -4.58
CA LEU A 17 1.11 -7.17 -3.68
C LEU A 17 1.15 -5.64 -3.55
N ASN A 18 2.35 -5.04 -3.45
CA ASN A 18 2.51 -3.60 -3.36
C ASN A 18 2.06 -2.88 -4.63
N ILE A 19 2.39 -3.43 -5.80
CA ILE A 19 1.93 -2.89 -7.08
C ILE A 19 0.40 -2.95 -7.14
N LEU A 20 -0.19 -4.09 -6.81
CA LEU A 20 -1.65 -4.26 -6.82
C LEU A 20 -2.35 -3.30 -5.86
N ILE A 21 -1.90 -3.21 -4.61
CA ILE A 21 -2.47 -2.29 -3.60
C ILE A 21 -2.32 -0.84 -4.06
N GLY A 22 -1.13 -0.46 -4.55
CA GLY A 22 -0.86 0.88 -5.07
C GLY A 22 -1.80 1.26 -6.21
N THR A 23 -1.94 0.39 -7.21
CA THR A 23 -2.85 0.60 -8.34
C THR A 23 -4.31 0.73 -7.90
N VAL A 24 -4.78 -0.13 -6.99
CA VAL A 24 -6.16 -0.06 -6.49
C VAL A 24 -6.42 1.26 -5.75
N ILE A 25 -5.48 1.70 -4.92
CA ILE A 25 -5.59 2.96 -4.18
C ILE A 25 -5.55 4.15 -5.13
N GLU A 26 -4.64 4.18 -6.11
CA GLU A 26 -4.57 5.26 -7.10
C GLU A 26 -5.84 5.37 -7.93
N VAL A 27 -6.35 4.24 -8.42
CA VAL A 27 -7.63 4.19 -9.15
C VAL A 27 -8.74 4.75 -8.26
N PHE A 28 -8.84 4.29 -7.01
CA PHE A 28 -9.85 4.78 -6.07
C PHE A 28 -9.74 6.30 -5.85
N ILE A 29 -8.53 6.83 -5.68
CA ILE A 29 -8.30 8.27 -5.49
C ILE A 29 -8.71 9.08 -6.73
N ILE A 30 -8.36 8.62 -7.93
CA ILE A 30 -8.74 9.27 -9.18
C ILE A 30 -10.27 9.27 -9.35
N PHE A 31 -10.92 8.13 -9.11
CA PHE A 31 -12.38 8.04 -9.19
C PHE A 31 -13.09 8.89 -8.13
N ALA A 32 -12.62 8.86 -6.88
CA ALA A 32 -13.20 9.65 -5.80
C ALA A 32 -13.04 11.15 -6.07
N SER A 33 -11.88 11.60 -6.53
CA SER A 33 -11.66 13.00 -6.88
C SER A 33 -12.52 13.46 -8.05
N ALA A 34 -12.66 12.64 -9.10
CA ALA A 34 -13.56 12.92 -10.23
C ALA A 34 -15.04 13.00 -9.79
N PHE A 35 -15.48 12.08 -8.93
CA PHE A 35 -16.85 12.06 -8.40
C PHE A 35 -17.15 13.30 -7.54
N ILE A 36 -16.22 13.67 -6.65
CA ILE A 36 -16.35 14.88 -5.82
C ILE A 36 -16.41 16.14 -6.70
N LEU A 37 -15.57 16.24 -7.73
CA LEU A 37 -15.56 17.37 -8.66
C LEU A 37 -16.86 17.46 -9.49
N ALA A 38 -17.46 16.32 -9.86
CA ALA A 38 -18.71 16.28 -10.59
C ALA A 38 -19.89 16.86 -9.78
N GLY A 39 -19.92 16.63 -8.46
CA GLY A 39 -20.95 17.15 -7.55
C GLY A 39 -20.68 18.56 -6.98
N ALA A 40 -19.49 19.13 -7.20
CA ALA A 40 -19.10 20.41 -6.63
C ALA A 40 -19.69 21.62 -7.40
N PRO A 41 -20.06 22.72 -6.71
CA PRO A 41 -20.44 23.98 -7.34
C PRO A 41 -19.32 24.55 -8.22
N GLU A 42 -19.70 25.26 -9.28
CA GLU A 42 -18.81 25.81 -10.29
C GLU A 42 -17.73 26.76 -9.72
N SER A 43 -18.07 27.47 -8.64
CA SER A 43 -17.17 28.34 -7.87
C SER A 43 -15.99 27.59 -7.24
N ILE A 44 -16.19 26.35 -6.77
CA ILE A 44 -15.12 25.53 -6.17
C ILE A 44 -14.23 24.95 -7.28
N ARG A 45 -14.83 24.58 -8.41
CA ARG A 45 -14.14 23.98 -9.56
C ARG A 45 -13.08 24.90 -10.18
N GLN A 46 -13.23 26.22 -10.03
CA GLN A 46 -12.27 27.23 -10.51
C GLN A 46 -11.29 27.73 -9.43
N SER A 47 -11.59 27.48 -8.14
CA SER A 47 -10.86 28.10 -7.02
C SER A 47 -9.55 27.40 -6.62
N ALA A 48 -9.34 26.14 -7.02
CA ALA A 48 -8.08 25.43 -6.79
C ALA A 48 -7.67 24.67 -8.05
N PRO A 49 -6.49 24.94 -8.63
CA PRO A 49 -6.00 24.15 -9.75
C PRO A 49 -5.81 22.71 -9.29
N VAL A 50 -6.46 21.77 -9.96
CA VAL A 50 -6.30 20.32 -9.70
C VAL A 50 -4.81 19.93 -9.71
N SER A 51 -3.99 20.62 -10.50
CA SER A 51 -2.54 20.44 -10.56
C SER A 51 -1.80 20.69 -9.23
N VAL A 52 -2.32 21.53 -8.33
CA VAL A 52 -1.73 21.80 -7.02
C VAL A 52 -2.13 20.74 -6.00
N ILE A 53 -3.37 20.25 -6.06
CA ILE A 53 -3.94 19.31 -5.09
C ILE A 53 -3.54 17.85 -5.41
N LEU A 54 -3.43 17.50 -6.69
CA LEU A 54 -3.10 16.16 -7.16
C LEU A 54 -1.81 15.57 -6.56
N PRO A 55 -0.66 16.28 -6.48
CA PRO A 55 0.55 15.71 -5.89
C PRO A 55 0.40 15.37 -4.40
N PHE A 56 -0.38 16.15 -3.64
CA PHE A 56 -0.65 15.85 -2.22
C PHE A 56 -1.58 14.63 -2.07
N LEU A 57 -2.58 14.49 -2.95
CA LEU A 57 -3.44 13.30 -2.97
C LEU A 57 -2.68 12.04 -3.37
N LEU A 58 -1.79 12.12 -4.36
CA LEU A 58 -0.93 11.00 -4.75
C LEU A 58 0.03 10.64 -3.61
N LEU A 59 0.61 11.63 -2.93
CA LEU A 59 1.47 11.38 -1.76
C LEU A 59 0.70 10.72 -0.61
N ALA A 60 -0.52 11.19 -0.31
CA ALA A 60 -1.38 10.57 0.69
C ALA A 60 -1.76 9.13 0.32
N GLY A 61 -2.07 8.89 -0.96
CA GLY A 61 -2.32 7.56 -1.50
C GLY A 61 -1.12 6.62 -1.34
N LEU A 62 0.08 7.11 -1.66
CA LEU A 62 1.33 6.36 -1.49
C LEU A 62 1.57 5.99 -0.03
N LEU A 63 1.41 6.93 0.90
CA LEU A 63 1.55 6.67 2.34
C LEU A 63 0.53 5.64 2.82
N CYS A 64 -0.71 5.72 2.35
CA CYS A 64 -1.75 4.75 2.64
C CYS A 64 -1.40 3.37 2.09
N ALA A 65 -0.92 3.28 0.85
CA ALA A 65 -0.48 2.03 0.22
C ALA A 65 0.66 1.37 1.01
N ILE A 66 1.64 2.15 1.48
CA ILE A 66 2.74 1.65 2.31
C ILE A 66 2.21 1.11 3.64
N ALA A 67 1.29 1.82 4.29
CA ALA A 67 0.70 1.38 5.56
C ALA A 67 -0.10 0.08 5.41
N VAL A 68 -0.99 0.02 4.42
CA VAL A 68 -1.81 -1.17 4.13
C VAL A 68 -0.94 -2.35 3.71
N SER A 69 0.05 -2.13 2.85
CA SER A 69 1.04 -3.13 2.47
C SER A 69 1.72 -3.73 3.70
N ARG A 70 2.25 -2.88 4.59
CA ARG A 70 2.95 -3.34 5.79
C ARG A 70 2.06 -4.18 6.69
N LEU A 71 0.80 -3.79 6.87
CA LEU A 71 -0.18 -4.56 7.64
C LEU A 71 -0.48 -5.91 6.99
N CYS A 72 -0.68 -5.96 5.67
CA CYS A 72 -0.90 -7.20 4.94
C CYS A 72 0.30 -8.15 5.03
N ILE A 73 1.53 -7.63 4.95
CA ILE A 73 2.76 -8.43 5.08
C ILE A 73 2.86 -9.03 6.48
N ILE A 74 2.66 -8.23 7.52
CA ILE A 74 2.70 -8.71 8.92
C ILE A 74 1.62 -9.78 9.12
N TRP A 75 0.39 -9.51 8.64
CA TRP A 75 -0.70 -10.47 8.71
C TRP A 75 -0.38 -11.78 7.98
N ALA A 76 0.20 -11.72 6.77
CA ALA A 76 0.56 -12.91 6.02
C ALA A 76 1.69 -13.70 6.70
N LEU A 77 2.70 -13.02 7.25
CA LEU A 77 3.78 -13.65 8.00
C LEU A 77 3.24 -14.40 9.23
N ASP A 78 2.28 -13.80 9.95
CA ASP A 78 1.66 -14.37 11.15
C ASP A 78 0.65 -15.49 10.79
N LYS A 79 -0.14 -15.31 9.73
CA LYS A 79 -1.19 -16.27 9.32
C LYS A 79 -0.62 -17.56 8.74
N PHE A 80 0.48 -17.48 7.99
CA PHE A 80 1.09 -18.63 7.32
C PHE A 80 2.33 -19.18 8.03
N ASP A 81 2.66 -18.64 9.20
CA ASP A 81 3.80 -19.04 10.03
C ASP A 81 5.10 -19.13 9.21
N LEU A 82 5.41 -18.01 8.56
CA LEU A 82 6.55 -17.88 7.63
C LEU A 82 7.81 -17.34 8.31
N ARG A 83 7.71 -16.88 9.57
CA ARG A 83 8.79 -16.22 10.30
C ARG A 83 10.05 -17.09 10.43
N ASP A 84 9.89 -18.36 10.77
CA ASP A 84 11.03 -19.28 10.93
C ASP A 84 11.56 -19.84 9.60
N LYS A 85 10.83 -19.58 8.51
CA LYS A 85 11.10 -20.09 7.16
C LYS A 85 11.81 -19.07 6.27
N LEU A 86 11.83 -17.79 6.67
CA LEU A 86 12.41 -16.68 5.94
C LEU A 86 13.71 -16.19 6.60
N ASP A 87 14.45 -15.35 5.89
CA ASP A 87 15.68 -14.75 6.42
C ASP A 87 15.39 -13.87 7.65
N PRO A 88 16.10 -14.05 8.78
CA PRO A 88 15.89 -13.26 9.99
C PRO A 88 16.04 -11.75 9.76
N LYS A 89 16.87 -11.31 8.80
CA LYS A 89 16.98 -9.88 8.45
C LYS A 89 15.71 -9.29 7.86
N LEU A 90 14.88 -10.12 7.23
CA LEU A 90 13.59 -9.71 6.69
C LEU A 90 12.53 -9.66 7.79
N VAL A 91 12.52 -10.67 8.67
CA VAL A 91 11.55 -10.78 9.76
C VAL A 91 11.67 -9.63 10.77
N THR A 92 12.89 -9.14 11.03
CA THR A 92 13.12 -7.98 11.91
C THR A 92 12.54 -6.67 11.37
N ARG A 93 12.33 -6.54 10.04
CA ARG A 93 11.69 -5.37 9.43
C ARG A 93 10.17 -5.34 9.66
N TYR A 94 9.58 -6.51 9.89
CA TYR A 94 8.14 -6.72 10.06
C TYR A 94 7.87 -7.35 11.44
N PRO A 95 7.88 -6.53 12.52
CA PRO A 95 7.61 -7.03 13.86
C PRO A 95 6.22 -7.69 13.94
N PRO A 96 6.02 -8.63 14.87
CA PRO A 96 4.73 -9.28 15.07
C PRO A 96 3.64 -8.26 15.32
N SER A 97 2.45 -8.53 14.76
CA SER A 97 1.25 -7.80 15.14
C SER A 97 1.07 -7.99 16.65
N LYS A 98 1.10 -6.91 17.43
CA LYS A 98 0.69 -6.98 18.83
C LYS A 98 -0.78 -7.39 18.80
N LYS A 99 -1.07 -8.65 19.09
CA LYS A 99 -2.42 -9.11 19.45
C LYS A 99 -2.79 -8.33 20.71
N SER A 100 -3.50 -7.22 20.53
CA SER A 100 -4.23 -6.53 21.59
C SER A 100 -5.63 -7.13 21.68
#